data_AF-A0A800A347-F1
#
_entry.id   AF-A0A800A347-F1
#
_cell.length_a   1.000
_cell.length_b   1.000
_cell.length_c   1.000
_cell.angle_alpha   90.00
_cell.angle_beta   90.00
_cell.angle_gamma   90.00
#
_symmetry.space_group_name_H-M   'P 1'
#
loop_
_entity.id
_entity.type
_entity.pdbx_description
1 polymer ?
#
loop_
_entity_poly.entity_id
_entity_poly.type
_entity_poly.pdbx_seq_one_letter_code
_entity_poly.pdbx_strand_id
1 'polypeptide(L)'
;MWETYGLGNEELLWTGIAFTGGIGGQQQAPCGALSAAVICLGLRHRPPPGDKQKAKQARHTARQDAAEVVRSFTEKFGTINCLDLVGIDFSKPGGYQEFLESGIWKEKCDHYVQFIIEKLYEMDERHRVVTAPQKALIYTTPGCPYCAAAKQDLKERGVSYEEVSIENNPEALEEVKRLSGGKGIVPVLVIGEEVKVGFGGG
;
A
#
# COMPACT_ATOMS: atom_id res chain seq x y z
N MET A 1 4.89 -7.11 12.20
CA MET A 1 5.06 -6.86 10.75
C MET A 1 4.77 -8.12 9.92
N TRP A 2 5.36 -9.30 10.19
CA TRP A 2 5.03 -10.54 9.43
C TRP A 2 3.60 -11.05 9.65
N GLU A 3 3.04 -10.90 10.86
CA GLU A 3 1.64 -11.24 11.17
C GLU A 3 0.69 -10.32 10.40
N THR A 4 1.02 -9.02 10.38
CA THR A 4 0.28 -7.97 9.66
C THR A 4 0.23 -8.22 8.16
N TYR A 5 1.25 -8.87 7.58
CA TYR A 5 1.31 -9.20 6.16
C TYR A 5 0.86 -10.63 5.83
N GLY A 6 0.33 -11.38 6.79
CA GLY A 6 -0.12 -12.76 6.57
C GLY A 6 1.00 -13.70 6.12
N LEU A 7 2.26 -13.34 6.38
CA LEU A 7 3.43 -14.11 5.94
C LEU A 7 3.67 -15.32 6.86
N GLY A 8 3.20 -15.27 8.12
CA GLY A 8 3.08 -16.43 9.02
C GLY A 8 4.34 -17.26 9.24
N ASN A 9 5.51 -16.72 8.92
CA ASN A 9 6.78 -17.45 8.91
C ASN A 9 7.88 -16.61 9.57
N GLU A 10 8.30 -17.05 10.76
CA GLU A 10 9.42 -16.47 11.51
C GLU A 10 10.75 -16.58 10.76
N GLU A 11 10.87 -17.44 9.74
CA GLU A 11 12.06 -17.54 8.89
C GLU A 11 12.39 -16.22 8.18
N LEU A 12 11.41 -15.33 7.99
CA LEU A 12 11.68 -14.00 7.44
C LEU A 12 12.57 -13.16 8.37
N LEU A 13 12.52 -13.38 9.68
CA LEU A 13 13.44 -12.74 10.63
C LEU A 13 14.91 -13.03 10.28
N TRP A 14 15.18 -14.29 9.92
CA TRP A 14 16.51 -14.76 9.55
C TRP A 14 17.01 -14.19 8.24
N THR A 15 16.12 -13.72 7.36
CA THR A 15 16.55 -12.96 6.18
C THR A 15 16.96 -11.54 6.55
N GLY A 16 16.29 -10.94 7.56
CA GLY A 16 16.58 -9.62 8.10
C GLY A 16 17.95 -9.48 8.77
N ILE A 17 18.39 -10.51 9.51
CA ILE A 17 19.62 -10.45 10.32
C ILE A 17 20.87 -10.19 9.48
N ALA A 18 20.90 -10.68 8.24
CA ALA A 18 22.03 -10.51 7.33
C ALA A 18 22.26 -9.04 6.93
N PHE A 19 21.24 -8.18 7.07
CA PHE A 19 21.35 -6.75 6.77
C PHE A 19 22.00 -5.93 7.90
N THR A 20 22.35 -6.55 9.04
CA THR A 20 22.98 -5.85 10.18
C THR A 20 24.25 -5.11 9.75
N GLY A 21 24.42 -3.86 10.20
CA GLY A 21 25.53 -3.00 9.73
C GLY A 21 25.49 -2.71 8.22
N GLY A 22 24.31 -2.81 7.60
CA GLY A 22 24.09 -2.55 6.18
C GLY A 22 24.51 -3.67 5.23
N ILE A 23 24.45 -4.94 5.67
CA ILE A 23 24.86 -6.22 5.00
C ILE A 23 26.10 -6.84 5.66
N GLY A 24 25.95 -7.40 6.85
CA GLY A 24 27.06 -8.11 7.53
C GLY A 24 28.24 -7.21 7.92
N GLY A 25 27.99 -5.94 8.22
CA GLY A 25 29.01 -4.97 8.64
C GLY A 25 29.78 -4.29 7.51
N GLN A 26 29.48 -4.60 6.25
CA GLN A 26 30.04 -3.87 5.10
C GLN A 26 29.25 -2.57 4.87
N GLN A 27 29.50 -1.57 5.72
CA GLN A 27 28.68 -0.37 5.83
C GLN A 27 28.70 0.59 4.63
N GLN A 28 29.53 0.35 3.61
CA GLN A 28 29.46 1.03 2.30
C GLN A 28 28.25 0.56 1.47
N ALA A 29 27.11 0.46 2.14
CA ALA A 29 25.88 -0.10 1.65
C ALA A 29 24.70 0.55 2.38
N PRO A 30 23.47 0.40 1.87
CA PRO A 30 22.30 1.00 2.50
C PRO A 30 22.06 0.50 3.93
N CYS A 31 21.43 1.33 4.74
CA CYS A 31 20.96 1.01 6.08
C CYS A 31 20.23 -0.35 6.08
N GLY A 32 20.54 -1.19 7.07
CA GLY A 32 19.96 -2.53 7.15
C GLY A 32 18.43 -2.52 7.30
N ALA A 33 17.91 -1.63 8.14
CA ALA A 33 16.47 -1.46 8.34
C ALA A 33 15.75 -1.04 7.05
N LEU A 34 16.33 -0.08 6.31
CA LEU A 34 15.80 0.36 5.03
C LEU A 34 15.85 -0.77 3.97
N SER A 35 16.94 -1.54 3.94
CA SER A 35 17.10 -2.68 3.03
C SER A 35 16.06 -3.77 3.30
N ALA A 36 15.81 -4.09 4.57
CA ALA A 36 14.76 -5.02 4.97
C ALA A 36 13.36 -4.51 4.58
N ALA A 37 13.09 -3.21 4.78
CA ALA A 37 11.81 -2.60 4.44
C ALA A 37 11.44 -2.73 2.96
N VAL A 38 12.39 -2.49 2.05
CA VAL A 38 12.11 -2.60 0.60
C VAL A 38 11.85 -4.05 0.18
N ILE A 39 12.43 -5.03 0.87
CA ILE A 39 12.11 -6.46 0.66
C ILE A 39 10.69 -6.77 1.13
N CYS A 40 10.32 -6.30 2.33
CA CYS A 40 8.95 -6.45 2.84
C CYS A 40 7.91 -5.84 1.89
N LEU A 41 8.17 -4.65 1.35
CA LEU A 41 7.31 -4.02 0.35
C LEU A 41 7.22 -4.84 -0.94
N GLY A 42 8.35 -5.40 -1.41
CA GLY A 42 8.34 -6.29 -2.58
C GLY A 42 7.48 -7.54 -2.38
N LEU A 43 7.56 -8.17 -1.19
CA LEU A 43 6.75 -9.33 -0.84
C LEU A 43 5.26 -8.99 -0.75
N ARG A 44 4.92 -7.80 -0.23
CA ARG A 44 3.53 -7.31 -0.12
C ARG A 44 2.82 -7.25 -1.48
N HIS A 45 3.52 -6.83 -2.54
CA HIS A 45 2.92 -6.69 -3.87
C HIS A 45 2.90 -8.00 -4.67
N ARG A 46 3.45 -9.10 -4.14
CA ARG A 46 3.61 -10.36 -4.88
C ARG A 46 2.26 -10.91 -5.33
N PRO A 47 2.00 -11.03 -6.65
CA PRO A 47 0.77 -11.65 -7.13
C PRO A 47 0.88 -13.19 -7.12
N PRO A 48 -0.25 -13.89 -7.28
CA PRO A 48 -0.25 -15.33 -7.54
C PRO A 48 0.61 -15.69 -8.77
N PRO A 49 1.27 -16.87 -8.77
CA PRO A 49 2.02 -17.33 -9.92
C PRO A 49 1.15 -17.43 -11.18
N GLY A 50 1.73 -17.14 -12.36
CA GLY A 50 1.07 -17.35 -13.66
C GLY A 50 0.41 -16.13 -14.30
N ASP A 51 0.10 -15.07 -13.53
CA ASP A 51 -0.49 -13.84 -14.08
C ASP A 51 0.58 -12.79 -14.43
N LYS A 52 0.97 -12.75 -15.72
CA LYS A 52 2.02 -11.86 -16.21
C LYS A 52 1.67 -10.37 -16.11
N GLN A 53 0.39 -10.00 -16.28
CA GLN A 53 -0.04 -8.60 -16.26
C GLN A 53 -0.08 -8.08 -14.82
N LYS A 54 -0.67 -8.83 -13.89
CA LYS A 54 -0.61 -8.49 -12.47
C LYS A 54 0.83 -8.46 -11.96
N ALA A 55 1.70 -9.37 -12.42
CA ALA A 55 3.13 -9.33 -12.10
C ALA A 55 3.85 -8.09 -12.64
N LYS A 56 3.46 -7.56 -13.80
CA LYS A 56 4.01 -6.29 -14.31
C LYS A 56 3.58 -5.12 -13.43
N GLN A 57 2.29 -5.04 -13.11
CA GLN A 57 1.75 -3.96 -12.26
C GLN A 57 2.34 -4.00 -10.84
N ALA A 58 2.35 -5.17 -10.21
CA ALA A 58 2.94 -5.40 -8.88
C ALA A 58 4.39 -4.93 -8.78
N ARG A 59 5.21 -5.24 -9.80
CA ARG A 59 6.61 -4.80 -9.85
C ARG A 59 6.75 -3.28 -9.96
N HIS A 60 5.83 -2.62 -10.64
CA HIS A 60 5.82 -1.17 -10.71
C HIS A 60 5.48 -0.56 -9.36
N THR A 61 4.38 -1.00 -8.74
CA THR A 61 3.95 -0.52 -7.42
C THR A 61 5.04 -0.76 -6.36
N ALA A 62 5.63 -1.96 -6.31
CA ALA A 62 6.73 -2.25 -5.38
C ALA A 62 7.93 -1.30 -5.52
N ARG A 63 8.27 -0.91 -6.75
CA ARG A 63 9.34 0.07 -6.99
C ARG A 63 8.97 1.47 -6.54
N GLN A 64 7.72 1.89 -6.75
CA GLN A 64 7.25 3.20 -6.32
C GLN A 64 7.26 3.30 -4.79
N ASP A 65 6.75 2.29 -4.11
CA ASP A 65 6.73 2.23 -2.64
C ASP A 65 8.15 2.22 -2.06
N ALA A 66 9.05 1.41 -2.64
CA ALA A 66 10.45 1.42 -2.23
C ALA A 66 11.10 2.79 -2.42
N ALA A 67 10.84 3.45 -3.56
CA ALA A 67 11.35 4.80 -3.82
C ALA A 67 10.79 5.84 -2.84
N GLU A 68 9.52 5.72 -2.43
CA GLU A 68 8.92 6.59 -1.43
C GLU A 68 9.61 6.45 -0.07
N VAL A 69 9.82 5.23 0.42
CA VAL A 69 10.50 5.00 1.70
C VAL A 69 11.94 5.50 1.65
N VAL A 70 12.70 5.18 0.59
CA VAL A 70 14.08 5.64 0.41
C VAL A 70 14.16 7.16 0.40
N ARG A 71 13.27 7.83 -0.36
CA ARG A 71 13.23 9.29 -0.43
C ARG A 71 12.89 9.90 0.93
N SER A 72 11.85 9.41 1.60
CA SER A 72 11.45 9.91 2.93
C SER A 72 12.55 9.71 3.98
N PHE A 73 13.26 8.56 3.92
CA PHE A 73 14.39 8.28 4.80
C PHE A 73 15.55 9.25 4.54
N THR A 74 15.89 9.47 3.27
CA THR A 74 16.97 10.38 2.87
C THR A 74 16.63 11.83 3.23
N GLU A 75 15.39 12.27 3.03
CA GLU A 75 14.92 13.60 3.43
C GLU A 75 15.07 13.82 4.95
N LYS A 76 14.81 12.78 5.75
CA LYS A 76 14.91 12.87 7.21
C LYS A 76 16.33 12.75 7.77
N PHE A 77 17.17 11.89 7.18
CA PHE A 77 18.46 11.50 7.75
C PHE A 77 19.67 11.87 6.87
N GLY A 78 19.45 12.46 5.69
CA GLY A 78 20.46 12.98 4.77
C GLY A 78 21.12 11.94 3.86
N THR A 79 21.14 10.67 4.24
CA THR A 79 21.77 9.58 3.47
C THR A 79 21.12 8.24 3.79
N ILE A 80 21.35 7.26 2.93
CA ILE A 80 20.99 5.86 3.18
C ILE A 80 22.20 5.01 3.54
N ASN A 81 23.42 5.51 3.33
CA ASN A 81 24.65 4.74 3.55
C ASN A 81 24.87 4.49 5.05
N CYS A 82 25.07 3.23 5.44
CA CYS A 82 25.13 2.85 6.84
C CYS A 82 26.35 3.43 7.57
N LEU A 83 27.49 3.57 6.87
CA LEU A 83 28.69 4.16 7.44
C LEU A 83 28.46 5.64 7.76
N ASP A 84 27.88 6.38 6.81
CA ASP A 84 27.61 7.81 6.98
C ASP A 84 26.57 8.09 8.08
N LEU A 85 25.57 7.21 8.22
CA LEU A 85 24.56 7.32 9.27
C LEU A 85 25.16 7.11 10.67
N VAL A 86 25.92 6.03 10.83
CA VAL A 86 26.45 5.61 12.13
C VAL A 86 27.68 6.44 12.50
N GLY A 87 28.62 6.61 11.58
CA GLY A 87 29.89 7.32 11.76
C GLY A 87 31.02 6.47 12.37
N ILE A 88 30.76 5.19 12.68
CA ILE A 88 31.76 4.22 13.16
C ILE A 88 31.90 3.14 12.10
N ASP A 89 33.15 2.84 11.73
CA ASP A 89 33.51 1.88 10.68
C ASP A 89 33.73 0.48 11.25
N PHE A 90 32.81 -0.44 10.97
CA PHE A 90 32.81 -1.82 11.43
C PHE A 90 33.83 -2.69 10.69
N SER A 91 34.40 -2.21 9.58
CA SER A 91 35.48 -2.92 8.89
C SER A 91 36.81 -2.86 9.66
N LYS A 92 36.93 -1.92 10.60
CA LYS A 92 38.11 -1.77 11.46
C LYS A 92 38.09 -2.77 12.62
N PRO A 93 39.25 -3.31 13.04
CA PRO A 93 39.34 -4.12 14.24
C PRO A 93 38.72 -3.41 15.44
N GLY A 94 37.74 -4.04 16.11
CA GLY A 94 37.05 -3.47 17.26
C GLY A 94 35.95 -2.44 16.96
N GLY A 95 35.75 -2.02 15.70
CA GLY A 95 34.78 -0.97 15.36
C GLY A 95 33.33 -1.31 15.75
N TYR A 96 32.94 -2.58 15.65
CA TYR A 96 31.63 -3.00 16.14
C TYR A 96 31.50 -2.93 17.67
N GLN A 97 32.56 -3.24 18.41
CA GLN A 97 32.58 -3.14 19.86
C GLN A 97 32.51 -1.68 20.31
N GLU A 98 33.27 -0.80 19.66
CA GLU A 98 33.21 0.66 19.85
C GLU A 98 31.78 1.18 19.62
N PHE A 99 31.12 0.72 18.56
CA PHE A 99 29.73 1.07 18.29
C PHE A 99 28.76 0.67 19.42
N LEU A 100 28.92 -0.53 20.00
CA LEU A 100 28.09 -0.97 21.12
C LEU A 100 28.33 -0.12 22.38
N GLU A 101 29.59 0.18 22.69
CA GLU A 101 30.00 0.94 23.88
C GLU A 101 29.67 2.43 23.77
N SER A 102 29.72 2.98 22.56
CA SER A 102 29.44 4.41 22.30
C SER A 102 27.99 4.82 22.57
N GLY A 103 27.04 3.88 22.58
CA GLY A 103 25.61 4.16 22.67
C GLY A 103 24.97 4.68 21.36
N ILE A 104 25.75 4.85 20.28
CA ILE A 104 25.25 5.32 18.98
C ILE A 104 24.13 4.43 18.44
N TRP A 105 24.18 3.13 18.70
CA TRP A 105 23.12 2.20 18.29
C TRP A 105 21.74 2.64 18.82
N LYS A 106 21.69 3.11 20.07
CA LYS A 106 20.46 3.55 20.72
C LYS A 106 20.04 4.95 20.28
N GLU A 107 21.01 5.85 20.10
CA GLU A 107 20.72 7.24 19.74
C GLU A 107 20.44 7.44 18.25
N LYS A 108 20.89 6.52 17.39
CA LYS A 108 20.74 6.61 15.93
C LYS A 108 20.08 5.39 15.31
N CYS A 109 20.67 4.20 15.46
CA CYS A 109 20.17 3.01 14.77
C CYS A 109 18.72 2.67 15.16
N ASP A 110 18.38 2.76 16.44
CA ASP A 110 17.00 2.55 16.91
C ASP A 110 16.03 3.57 16.31
N HIS A 111 16.43 4.83 16.17
CA HIS A 111 15.60 5.86 15.52
C HIS A 111 15.39 5.59 14.03
N TYR A 112 16.40 5.03 13.33
CA TYR A 112 16.23 4.60 11.94
C TYR A 112 15.25 3.44 11.82
N VAL A 113 15.35 2.45 12.71
CA VAL A 113 14.43 1.31 12.77
C VAL A 113 13.01 1.80 13.07
N GLN A 114 12.85 2.65 14.08
CA GLN A 114 11.57 3.24 14.46
C GLN A 114 10.93 3.97 13.28
N PHE A 115 11.67 4.86 12.60
CA PHE A 115 11.16 5.58 11.44
C PHE A 115 10.69 4.64 10.33
N ILE A 116 11.45 3.59 10.03
CA ILE A 116 11.06 2.59 9.02
C ILE A 116 9.77 1.89 9.41
N ILE A 117 9.64 1.47 10.66
CA ILE A 117 8.42 0.82 11.17
C ILE A 117 7.22 1.75 11.03
N GLU A 118 7.35 2.99 11.51
CA GLU A 118 6.29 4.01 11.42
C GLU A 118 5.90 4.28 9.97
N LYS A 119 6.88 4.43 9.07
CA LYS A 119 6.62 4.70 7.66
C LYS A 119 5.89 3.54 6.97
N LEU A 120 6.26 2.30 7.29
CA LEU A 120 5.57 1.12 6.77
C LEU A 120 4.13 1.03 7.28
N TYR A 121 3.88 1.31 8.56
CA TYR A 121 2.51 1.38 9.09
C TYR A 121 1.68 2.49 8.44
N GLU A 122 2.27 3.67 8.21
CA GLU A 122 1.61 4.78 7.49
C GLU A 122 1.22 4.36 6.06
N MET A 123 2.12 3.69 5.34
CA MET A 123 1.85 3.17 4.00
C MET A 123 0.78 2.07 4.02
N ASP A 124 0.80 1.22 5.04
CA ASP A 124 -0.20 0.18 5.24
C ASP A 124 -1.60 0.75 5.48
N GLU A 125 -1.71 1.76 6.34
CA GLU A 125 -2.99 2.39 6.62
C GLU A 125 -3.52 3.13 5.38
N ARG A 126 -2.66 3.82 4.62
CA ARG A 126 -3.06 4.41 3.32
C ARG A 126 -3.59 3.35 2.37
N HIS A 127 -2.89 2.23 2.24
CA HIS A 127 -3.37 1.13 1.41
C HIS A 127 -4.69 0.56 1.93
N ARG A 128 -4.82 0.36 3.26
CA ARG A 128 -6.04 -0.16 3.89
C ARG A 128 -7.23 0.76 3.65
N VAL A 129 -7.04 2.09 3.71
CA VAL A 129 -8.07 3.08 3.36
C VAL A 129 -8.45 3.00 1.88
N VAL A 130 -7.47 2.85 0.97
CA VAL A 130 -7.73 2.72 -0.47
C VAL A 130 -8.40 1.38 -0.82
N THR A 131 -8.07 0.29 -0.13
CA THR A 131 -8.61 -1.06 -0.37
C THR A 131 -9.79 -1.42 0.52
N ALA A 132 -10.16 -0.56 1.48
CA ALA A 132 -11.33 -0.80 2.32
C ALA A 132 -12.55 -0.96 1.41
N PRO A 133 -13.43 -1.92 1.68
CA PRO A 133 -14.62 -2.13 0.88
C PRO A 133 -15.49 -0.88 0.99
N GLN A 134 -15.38 0.01 0.00
CA GLN A 134 -16.31 1.09 -0.16
C GLN A 134 -17.61 0.47 -0.67
N LYS A 135 -18.67 0.58 0.14
CA LYS A 135 -19.99 0.12 -0.25
C LYS A 135 -20.42 0.95 -1.46
N ALA A 136 -20.55 0.33 -2.62
CA ALA A 136 -21.01 1.02 -3.81
C ALA A 136 -22.48 1.40 -3.65
N LEU A 137 -22.87 2.59 -4.05
CA LEU A 137 -24.29 2.94 -4.20
C LEU A 137 -24.67 2.73 -5.67
N ILE A 138 -25.75 2.01 -5.94
CA ILE A 138 -26.31 1.86 -7.28
C ILE A 138 -27.73 2.40 -7.34
N TYR A 139 -27.94 3.42 -8.16
CA TYR A 139 -29.28 3.91 -8.47
C TYR A 139 -29.89 3.11 -9.62
N THR A 140 -31.11 2.62 -9.44
CA THR A 140 -31.77 1.73 -10.40
C THR A 140 -33.23 2.12 -10.63
N THR A 141 -33.82 1.51 -11.65
CA THR A 141 -35.27 1.50 -11.88
C THR A 141 -35.71 0.06 -12.12
N PRO A 142 -36.90 -0.36 -11.64
CA PRO A 142 -37.43 -1.69 -11.92
C PRO A 142 -37.50 -2.00 -13.42
N GLY A 143 -37.16 -3.24 -13.79
CA GLY A 143 -37.17 -3.68 -15.18
C GLY A 143 -36.02 -3.17 -16.05
N CYS A 144 -35.06 -2.40 -15.53
CA CYS A 144 -33.93 -1.90 -16.32
C CYS A 144 -32.86 -3.00 -16.54
N PRO A 145 -32.59 -3.42 -17.79
CA PRO A 145 -31.62 -4.48 -18.08
C PRO A 145 -30.18 -4.04 -17.77
N TYR A 146 -29.85 -2.76 -17.97
CA TYR A 146 -28.53 -2.21 -17.65
C TYR A 146 -28.26 -2.18 -16.14
N CYS A 147 -29.30 -1.94 -15.32
CA CYS A 147 -29.19 -2.04 -13.87
C CYS A 147 -28.91 -3.47 -13.43
N ALA A 148 -29.59 -4.46 -14.05
CA ALA A 148 -29.32 -5.87 -13.77
C ALA A 148 -27.87 -6.25 -14.11
N ALA A 149 -27.38 -5.83 -15.28
CA ALA A 149 -26.00 -6.08 -15.71
C ALA A 149 -24.98 -5.42 -14.78
N ALA A 150 -25.22 -4.18 -14.34
CA ALA A 150 -24.35 -3.48 -13.38
C ALA A 150 -24.29 -4.18 -12.02
N LYS A 151 -25.44 -4.66 -11.51
CA LYS A 151 -25.50 -5.42 -10.25
C LYS A 151 -24.77 -6.76 -10.35
N GLN A 152 -24.89 -7.43 -11.50
CA GLN A 152 -24.17 -8.67 -11.75
C GLN A 152 -22.65 -8.43 -11.77
N ASP A 153 -22.18 -7.39 -12.46
CA ASP A 153 -20.76 -7.01 -12.47
C ASP A 153 -20.22 -6.67 -11.07
N LEU A 154 -20.98 -5.91 -10.27
CA LEU A 154 -20.61 -5.65 -8.87
C LEU A 154 -20.47 -6.95 -8.06
N LYS A 155 -21.40 -7.90 -8.24
CA LYS A 155 -21.37 -9.20 -7.58
C LYS A 155 -20.19 -10.06 -8.02
N GLU A 156 -19.89 -10.10 -9.32
CA GLU A 156 -18.74 -10.81 -9.88
C GLU A 156 -17.40 -10.23 -9.40
N ARG A 157 -17.33 -8.91 -9.21
CA ARG A 157 -16.18 -8.22 -8.62
C ARG A 157 -16.08 -8.33 -7.10
N GLY A 158 -17.08 -8.93 -6.43
CA GLY A 158 -17.12 -9.04 -4.96
C GLY A 158 -17.29 -7.70 -4.26
N VAL A 159 -17.86 -6.69 -4.93
CA VAL A 159 -18.10 -5.36 -4.36
C VAL A 159 -19.46 -5.35 -3.65
N SER A 160 -19.46 -5.10 -2.35
CA SER A 160 -20.68 -4.86 -1.59
C SER A 160 -21.35 -3.57 -2.05
N TYR A 161 -22.67 -3.59 -2.26
CA TYR A 161 -23.40 -2.43 -2.74
C TYR A 161 -24.76 -2.25 -2.05
N GLU A 162 -25.29 -1.03 -2.12
CA GLU A 162 -26.66 -0.67 -1.78
C GLU A 162 -27.41 -0.25 -3.03
N GLU A 163 -28.59 -0.83 -3.24
CA GLU A 163 -29.47 -0.48 -4.35
C GLU A 163 -30.50 0.56 -3.90
N VAL A 164 -30.58 1.67 -4.62
CA VAL A 164 -31.56 2.74 -4.40
C VAL A 164 -32.42 2.87 -5.66
N SER A 165 -33.71 2.54 -5.55
CA SER A 165 -34.65 2.77 -6.66
C SER A 165 -34.97 4.27 -6.77
N ILE A 166 -34.92 4.82 -7.99
CA ILE A 166 -35.43 6.17 -8.27
C ILE A 166 -36.94 6.19 -8.49
N GLU A 167 -37.58 5.02 -8.64
CA GLU A 167 -39.02 4.92 -8.79
C GLU A 167 -39.72 5.26 -7.46
N ASN A 168 -40.67 6.17 -7.49
CA ASN A 168 -41.39 6.68 -6.31
C ASN A 168 -40.48 7.29 -5.23
N ASN A 169 -39.24 7.65 -5.58
CA ASN A 169 -38.29 8.31 -4.70
C ASN A 169 -37.78 9.60 -5.35
N PRO A 170 -38.48 10.74 -5.12
CA PRO A 170 -38.11 12.03 -5.70
C PRO A 170 -36.68 12.47 -5.35
N GLU A 171 -36.22 12.19 -4.13
CA GLU A 171 -34.88 12.55 -3.66
C GLU A 171 -33.80 11.77 -4.43
N ALA A 172 -33.99 10.46 -4.61
CA ALA A 172 -33.08 9.65 -5.40
C ALA A 172 -33.07 10.03 -6.89
N LEU A 173 -34.22 10.45 -7.43
CA LEU A 173 -34.32 10.94 -8.80
C LEU A 173 -33.59 12.28 -8.99
N GLU A 174 -33.71 13.21 -8.04
CA GLU A 174 -32.97 14.47 -8.06
C GLU A 174 -31.46 14.23 -7.98
N GLU A 175 -31.03 13.30 -7.14
CA GLU A 175 -29.63 12.94 -7.01
C GLU A 175 -29.08 12.31 -8.31
N VAL A 176 -29.81 11.39 -8.94
CA VAL A 176 -29.42 10.85 -10.26
C VAL A 176 -29.35 11.96 -11.32
N LYS A 177 -30.28 12.92 -11.31
CA LYS A 177 -30.22 14.08 -12.20
C LYS A 177 -28.99 14.92 -11.97
N ARG A 178 -28.63 15.17 -10.71
CA ARG A 178 -27.41 15.89 -10.35
C ARG A 178 -26.17 15.16 -10.87
N LEU A 179 -26.09 13.85 -10.66
CA LEU A 179 -24.94 13.03 -11.02
C LEU A 179 -24.80 12.78 -12.54
N SER A 180 -25.89 12.80 -13.29
CA SER A 180 -25.90 12.51 -14.74
C SER A 180 -26.14 13.73 -15.64
N GLY A 181 -25.79 14.93 -15.16
CA GLY A 181 -25.81 16.15 -15.97
C GLY A 181 -27.22 16.63 -16.32
N GLY A 182 -28.16 16.50 -15.38
CA GLY A 182 -29.56 16.90 -15.49
C GLY A 182 -30.50 15.82 -16.05
N LYS A 183 -29.98 14.65 -16.41
CA LYS A 183 -30.76 13.56 -17.03
C LYS A 183 -31.18 12.50 -15.99
N GLY A 184 -32.20 11.69 -16.26
CA GLY A 184 -32.62 10.61 -15.35
C GLY A 184 -31.97 9.27 -15.70
N ILE A 185 -30.67 9.23 -15.98
CA ILE A 185 -30.02 8.04 -16.55
C ILE A 185 -29.68 7.03 -15.45
N VAL A 186 -30.10 5.78 -15.62
CA VAL A 186 -29.76 4.66 -14.74
C VAL A 186 -29.12 3.51 -15.54
N PRO A 187 -28.25 2.69 -14.93
CA PRO A 187 -27.78 2.78 -13.55
C PRO A 187 -26.77 3.92 -13.33
N VAL A 188 -26.74 4.48 -12.12
CA VAL A 188 -25.62 5.34 -11.65
C VAL A 188 -24.92 4.61 -10.51
N LEU A 189 -23.60 4.43 -10.66
CA LEU A 189 -22.74 3.81 -9.66
C LEU A 189 -21.92 4.89 -8.97
N VAL A 190 -21.95 4.91 -7.64
CA VAL A 190 -21.12 5.79 -6.82
C VAL A 190 -20.23 4.94 -5.93
N ILE A 191 -18.91 5.09 -6.08
CA ILE A 191 -17.90 4.36 -5.29
C ILE A 191 -16.89 5.40 -4.80
N GLY A 192 -17.07 5.87 -3.57
CA GLY A 192 -16.27 6.97 -3.03
C GLY A 192 -16.49 8.25 -3.81
N GLU A 193 -15.41 8.76 -4.40
CA GLU A 193 -15.44 9.95 -5.27
C GLU A 193 -15.73 9.61 -6.74
N GLU A 194 -15.70 8.33 -7.12
CA GLU A 194 -15.95 7.90 -8.49
C GLU A 194 -17.46 7.79 -8.74
N VAL A 195 -17.93 8.50 -9.77
CA VAL A 195 -19.31 8.44 -10.25
C VAL A 195 -19.30 7.92 -11.68
N LYS A 196 -19.99 6.80 -11.91
CA LYS A 196 -20.14 6.20 -13.23
C LYS A 196 -21.61 6.16 -13.62
N VAL A 197 -21.96 6.90 -14.67
CA VAL A 197 -23.31 7.00 -15.23
C VAL A 197 -23.45 6.03 -16.39
N GLY A 198 -24.49 5.20 -16.35
CA GLY A 198 -24.76 4.17 -17.34
C GLY A 198 -23.89 2.92 -17.17
N PHE A 199 -24.32 1.82 -17.78
CA PHE A 199 -23.58 0.56 -17.78
C PHE A 199 -23.67 -0.08 -19.16
N GLY A 200 -22.54 -0.35 -19.80
CA GLY A 200 -22.49 -1.00 -21.13
C GLY A 200 -22.53 -0.09 -22.36
N GLY A 201 -22.51 1.25 -22.18
CA GLY A 201 -22.33 2.22 -23.27
C GLY A 201 -23.63 2.60 -24.01
N GLY A 202 -24.05 3.85 -23.81
CA GLY A 202 -25.11 4.54 -24.53
C GLY A 202 -25.08 6.02 -24.16
#